data_AF-A0A7V4LWD3-F1
#
_entry.id   AF-A0A7V4LWD3-F1
#
_cell.length_a   1.000
_cell.length_b   1.000
_cell.length_c   1.000
_cell.angle_alpha   90.00
_cell.angle_beta   90.00
_cell.angle_gamma   90.00
#
_symmetry.space_group_name_H-M   'P 1'
#
loop_
_entity.id
_entity.type
_entity.pdbx_description
1 polymer ?
#
loop_
_entity_poly.entity_id
_entity_poly.type
_entity_poly.pdbx_seq_one_letter_code
_entity_poly.pdbx_strand_id
1 'polypeptide(L)'
;MKRAEDFLNSRLIDFIQFLKGKNIRRFFFSYDEKDNRIISSHKILQPIADFLSSDTRDFNNHEGLFFQITRKYDILQGIFVHRTNRGQALGGVRYWLYNTFEDFLRDGMRLSVGMTMKNALAGLWWGGGKGVMAHNQMIEKNNPIIRASIYQEFGEFISSLRGCYVAAEDVGTDVTDMTKIFIRTRFTTCIPPHLGGSGNSAIPTARGVIEGMEA
;
A
#
# COMPACT_ATOMS: atom_id res chain seq x y z
N MET A 1 -5.77 -0.06 -28.70
CA MET A 1 -5.29 -0.52 -27.36
C MET A 1 -4.93 0.74 -26.59
N LYS A 2 -5.42 0.93 -25.35
CA LYS A 2 -5.06 2.13 -24.56
C LYS A 2 -3.55 2.13 -24.29
N ARG A 3 -2.92 3.30 -24.39
CA ARG A 3 -1.49 3.50 -24.05
C ARG A 3 -1.33 3.57 -22.53
N ALA A 4 -0.11 3.41 -22.04
CA ALA A 4 0.19 3.53 -20.61
C ALA A 4 -0.26 4.88 -20.03
N GLU A 5 0.00 5.96 -20.77
CA GLU A 5 -0.40 7.33 -20.46
C GLU A 5 -1.92 7.48 -20.24
N ASP A 6 -2.74 6.70 -20.95
CA ASP A 6 -4.20 6.71 -20.80
C ASP A 6 -4.67 6.14 -19.45
N PHE A 7 -3.84 5.32 -18.79
CA PHE A 7 -4.10 4.80 -17.45
C PHE A 7 -3.47 5.70 -16.38
N LEU A 8 -2.22 6.08 -16.57
CA LEU A 8 -1.42 6.78 -15.58
C LEU A 8 -1.96 8.17 -15.27
N ASN A 9 -2.27 8.96 -16.31
CA ASN A 9 -2.82 10.32 -16.18
C ASN A 9 -4.33 10.36 -15.96
N SER A 10 -5.00 9.21 -16.02
CA SER A 10 -6.45 9.17 -15.80
C SER A 10 -6.79 9.49 -14.34
N ARG A 11 -7.93 10.15 -14.13
CA ARG A 11 -8.47 10.29 -12.79
C ARG A 11 -8.68 8.90 -12.21
N LEU A 12 -8.38 8.75 -10.93
CA LEU A 12 -8.42 7.43 -10.30
C LEU A 12 -9.80 6.74 -10.44
N ILE A 13 -10.89 7.51 -10.38
CA ILE A 13 -12.24 6.99 -10.56
C ILE A 13 -12.46 6.39 -11.96
N ASP A 14 -11.91 7.02 -13.01
CA ASP A 14 -12.05 6.55 -14.38
C ASP A 14 -11.27 5.23 -14.57
N PHE A 15 -10.10 5.11 -13.93
CA PHE A 15 -9.33 3.88 -13.89
C PHE A 15 -10.08 2.74 -13.16
N ILE A 16 -10.69 3.06 -12.00
CA ILE A 16 -11.50 2.09 -11.24
C ILE A 16 -12.70 1.61 -12.04
N GLN A 17 -13.44 2.51 -12.72
CA GLN A 17 -14.56 2.11 -13.57
C GLN A 17 -14.11 1.27 -14.77
N PHE A 18 -12.96 1.60 -15.36
CA PHE A 18 -12.37 0.78 -16.42
C PHE A 18 -12.09 -0.66 -15.93
N LEU A 19 -11.46 -0.82 -14.77
CA LEU A 19 -11.18 -2.14 -14.19
C LEU A 19 -12.46 -2.92 -13.87
N LYS A 20 -13.47 -2.27 -13.29
CA LYS A 20 -14.79 -2.86 -13.04
C LYS A 20 -15.47 -3.32 -14.33
N GLY A 21 -15.42 -2.52 -15.38
CA GLY A 21 -15.94 -2.88 -16.72
C GLY A 21 -15.21 -4.07 -17.36
N LYS A 22 -14.02 -4.43 -16.87
CA LYS A 22 -13.27 -5.63 -17.26
C LYS A 22 -13.37 -6.77 -16.25
N ASN A 23 -14.22 -6.63 -15.23
CA ASN A 23 -14.36 -7.56 -14.12
C ASN A 23 -13.04 -7.84 -13.37
N ILE A 24 -12.15 -6.84 -13.33
CA ILE A 24 -10.86 -6.91 -12.63
C ILE A 24 -11.03 -6.23 -11.26
N ARG A 25 -11.08 -7.04 -10.20
CA ARG A 25 -11.09 -6.53 -8.82
C ARG A 25 -9.70 -6.50 -8.18
N ARG A 26 -8.84 -7.48 -8.52
CA ARG A 26 -7.48 -7.59 -8.01
C ARG A 26 -6.51 -7.73 -9.16
N PHE A 27 -5.35 -7.08 -9.05
CA PHE A 27 -4.27 -7.18 -10.02
C PHE A 27 -2.92 -6.96 -9.32
N PHE A 28 -1.82 -7.30 -9.99
CA PHE A 28 -0.48 -7.12 -9.43
C PHE A 28 0.55 -6.91 -10.54
N PHE A 29 1.69 -6.37 -10.13
CA PHE A 29 2.93 -6.34 -10.88
C PHE A 29 4.01 -6.95 -10.00
N SER A 30 4.79 -7.91 -10.50
CA SER A 30 5.89 -8.53 -9.76
C SER A 30 7.15 -8.47 -10.58
N TYR A 31 8.27 -8.17 -9.93
CA TYR A 31 9.56 -8.12 -10.59
C TYR A 31 10.21 -9.50 -10.60
N ASP A 32 10.53 -9.98 -11.80
CA ASP A 32 11.32 -11.20 -12.00
C ASP A 32 12.78 -10.81 -12.15
N GLU A 33 13.56 -11.06 -11.09
CA GLU A 33 14.99 -10.75 -11.07
C GLU A 33 15.80 -11.53 -12.11
N LYS A 34 15.36 -12.75 -12.48
CA LYS A 34 16.10 -13.61 -13.41
C LYS A 34 16.03 -13.07 -14.84
N ASP A 35 14.82 -12.68 -15.24
CA ASP A 35 14.53 -12.18 -16.57
C ASP A 35 14.63 -10.64 -16.65
N ASN A 36 14.93 -9.97 -15.52
CA ASN A 36 14.95 -8.51 -15.36
C ASN A 36 13.70 -7.83 -15.97
N ARG A 37 12.51 -8.33 -15.62
CA ARG A 37 11.25 -7.86 -16.18
C ARG A 37 10.14 -7.76 -15.15
N ILE A 38 9.16 -6.91 -15.43
CA ILE A 38 7.95 -6.77 -14.62
C ILE A 38 6.83 -7.62 -15.23
N ILE A 39 6.33 -8.56 -14.46
CA ILE A 39 5.21 -9.43 -14.81
C ILE A 39 3.91 -8.75 -14.39
N SER A 40 3.03 -8.47 -15.36
CA SER A 40 1.66 -8.04 -15.09
C SER A 40 0.72 -9.24 -14.97
N SER A 41 -0.17 -9.24 -13.98
CA SER A 41 -1.16 -10.30 -13.84
C SER A 41 -2.26 -10.29 -14.91
N HIS A 42 -2.43 -9.17 -15.62
CA HIS A 42 -3.43 -9.02 -16.67
C HIS A 42 -2.82 -8.36 -17.89
N LYS A 43 -2.93 -8.99 -19.06
CA LYS A 43 -2.39 -8.45 -20.33
C LYS A 43 -2.88 -7.03 -20.64
N ILE A 44 -4.11 -6.69 -20.26
CA ILE A 44 -4.67 -5.35 -20.49
C ILE A 44 -3.99 -4.24 -19.66
N LEU A 45 -3.26 -4.63 -18.60
CA LEU A 45 -2.50 -3.73 -17.73
C LEU A 45 -0.99 -3.76 -18.05
N GLN A 46 -0.58 -4.47 -19.11
CA GLN A 46 0.82 -4.50 -19.56
C GLN A 46 1.43 -3.10 -19.78
N PRO A 47 0.70 -2.09 -20.32
CA PRO A 47 1.27 -0.76 -20.47
C PRO A 47 1.74 -0.14 -19.14
N ILE A 48 1.14 -0.50 -18.00
CA ILE A 48 1.60 -0.02 -16.69
C ILE A 48 2.91 -0.72 -16.29
N ALA A 49 3.08 -2.02 -16.59
CA ALA A 49 4.33 -2.73 -16.36
C ALA A 49 5.47 -2.18 -17.22
N ASP A 50 5.17 -1.78 -18.47
CA ASP A 50 6.13 -1.15 -19.38
C ASP A 50 6.57 0.23 -18.86
N PHE A 51 5.64 0.99 -18.27
CA PHE A 51 5.95 2.24 -17.57
C PHE A 51 6.86 2.00 -16.36
N LEU A 52 6.53 1.05 -15.49
CA LEU A 52 7.35 0.73 -14.32
C LEU A 52 8.77 0.27 -14.70
N SER A 53 8.92 -0.33 -15.88
CA SER A 53 10.22 -0.78 -16.40
C SER A 53 11.04 0.37 -17.02
N SER A 54 10.37 1.37 -17.60
CA SER A 54 11.02 2.49 -18.29
C SER A 54 11.27 3.72 -17.40
N ASP A 55 10.42 3.96 -16.41
CA ASP A 55 10.54 5.06 -15.44
C ASP A 55 11.02 4.54 -14.08
N THR A 56 12.34 4.52 -13.91
CA THR A 56 13.00 4.00 -12.70
C THR A 56 13.12 5.04 -11.58
N ARG A 57 12.40 6.17 -11.65
CA ARG A 57 12.52 7.23 -10.63
C ARG A 57 12.11 6.74 -9.25
N ASP A 58 10.96 6.06 -9.18
CA ASP A 58 10.38 5.57 -7.93
C ASP A 58 10.35 4.04 -7.87
N PHE A 59 10.23 3.35 -9.01
CA PHE A 59 10.33 1.89 -9.06
C PHE A 59 11.80 1.47 -8.92
N ASN A 60 12.14 0.83 -7.81
CA ASN A 60 13.50 0.42 -7.48
C ASN A 60 13.59 -1.11 -7.38
N ASN A 61 13.20 -1.79 -8.46
CA ASN A 61 13.11 -3.25 -8.52
C ASN A 61 12.22 -3.82 -7.41
N HIS A 62 11.10 -3.16 -7.10
CA HIS A 62 10.17 -3.64 -6.07
C HIS A 62 9.78 -5.10 -6.33
N GLU A 63 9.86 -5.95 -5.32
CA GLU A 63 9.52 -7.39 -5.44
C GLU A 63 8.07 -7.59 -5.92
N GLY A 64 7.15 -6.73 -5.47
CA GLY A 64 5.78 -6.76 -5.95
C GLY A 64 4.92 -5.57 -5.54
N LEU A 65 4.01 -5.21 -6.43
CA LEU A 65 2.96 -4.21 -6.24
C LEU A 65 1.61 -4.92 -6.39
N PHE A 66 0.78 -4.90 -5.35
CA PHE A 66 -0.48 -5.64 -5.29
C PHE A 66 -1.65 -4.68 -5.10
N PHE A 67 -2.76 -4.90 -5.81
CA PHE A 67 -3.90 -3.99 -5.80
C PHE A 67 -5.23 -4.72 -5.63
N GLN A 68 -6.18 -4.04 -5.00
CA GLN A 68 -7.57 -4.45 -4.87
C GLN A 68 -8.50 -3.24 -4.96
N ILE A 69 -9.66 -3.42 -5.60
CA ILE A 69 -10.80 -2.49 -5.50
C ILE A 69 -11.76 -3.01 -4.44
N THR A 70 -12.17 -2.14 -3.51
CA THR A 70 -13.18 -2.52 -2.50
C THR A 70 -14.51 -2.88 -3.14
N ARG A 71 -15.24 -3.85 -2.57
CA ARG A 71 -16.48 -4.36 -3.17
C ARG A 71 -17.59 -3.31 -3.33
N LYS A 72 -17.70 -2.38 -2.37
CA LYS A 72 -18.86 -1.48 -2.25
C LYS A 72 -18.54 0.00 -2.48
N TYR A 73 -17.32 0.43 -2.14
CA TYR A 73 -17.00 1.85 -1.98
C TYR A 73 -16.06 2.40 -3.06
N ASP A 74 -15.72 1.58 -4.07
CA ASP A 74 -14.83 1.96 -5.18
C ASP A 74 -13.53 2.62 -4.70
N ILE A 75 -12.96 2.12 -3.59
CA ILE A 75 -11.64 2.49 -3.09
C ILE A 75 -10.60 1.57 -3.72
N LEU A 76 -9.58 2.15 -4.34
CA LEU A 76 -8.37 1.43 -4.73
C LEU A 76 -7.44 1.28 -3.53
N GLN A 77 -7.06 0.05 -3.22
CA GLN A 77 -6.14 -0.33 -2.17
C GLN A 77 -4.88 -0.92 -2.83
N GLY A 78 -3.71 -0.51 -2.36
CA GLY A 78 -2.41 -0.91 -2.89
C GLY A 78 -1.46 -1.30 -1.77
N ILE A 79 -0.69 -2.36 -2.00
CA ILE A 79 0.40 -2.83 -1.13
C ILE A 79 1.66 -2.91 -2.00
N PHE A 80 2.67 -2.14 -1.61
CA PHE A 80 3.93 -1.98 -2.33
C PHE A 80 5.02 -2.65 -1.50
N VAL A 81 5.59 -3.73 -2.02
CA VAL A 81 6.66 -4.50 -1.37
C VAL A 81 7.96 -4.15 -2.08
N HIS A 82 8.83 -3.40 -1.41
CA HIS A 82 10.14 -3.05 -1.97
C HIS A 82 11.12 -4.20 -1.75
N ARG A 83 11.39 -4.58 -0.49
CA ARG A 83 12.31 -5.67 -0.14
C ARG A 83 11.79 -6.51 1.01
N THR A 84 12.07 -7.81 0.99
CA THR A 84 11.85 -8.78 2.07
C THR A 84 13.14 -9.49 2.52
N ASN A 85 14.30 -9.08 2.01
CA ASN A 85 15.60 -9.69 2.31
C ASN A 85 16.02 -9.68 3.80
N ARG A 86 15.42 -8.84 4.65
CA ARG A 86 15.65 -8.78 6.11
C ARG A 86 14.47 -9.30 6.94
N GLY A 87 13.42 -9.82 6.30
CA GLY A 87 12.16 -10.22 6.93
C GLY A 87 10.93 -9.74 6.15
N GLN A 88 9.74 -9.92 6.71
CA GLN A 88 8.50 -9.45 6.05
C GLN A 88 8.57 -7.94 5.77
N ALA A 89 7.92 -7.49 4.69
CA ALA A 89 7.84 -6.08 4.40
C ALA A 89 6.91 -5.39 5.39
N LEU A 90 7.41 -4.40 6.13
CA LEU A 90 6.62 -3.67 7.11
C LEU A 90 6.46 -2.21 6.69
N GLY A 91 5.26 -1.67 6.87
CA GLY A 91 5.02 -0.25 6.67
C GLY A 91 3.63 0.21 7.09
N GLY A 92 3.50 1.53 7.22
CA GLY A 92 2.21 2.15 7.51
C GLY A 92 1.23 2.08 6.34
N VAL A 93 -0.06 2.13 6.64
CA VAL A 93 -1.15 2.20 5.67
C VAL A 93 -1.66 3.63 5.59
N ARG A 94 -1.53 4.27 4.43
CA ARG A 94 -1.97 5.65 4.20
C ARG A 94 -3.37 5.68 3.61
N TYR A 95 -4.23 6.57 4.09
CA TYR A 95 -5.54 6.84 3.50
C TYR A 95 -5.66 8.29 3.02
N TRP A 96 -5.43 8.49 1.73
CA TRP A 96 -5.18 9.81 1.12
C TRP A 96 -5.92 10.01 -0.20
N LEU A 97 -6.07 11.26 -0.63
CA LEU A 97 -6.66 11.60 -1.92
C LEU A 97 -5.56 11.66 -2.99
N TYR A 98 -5.77 10.96 -4.10
CA TYR A 98 -4.87 11.00 -5.26
C TYR A 98 -5.65 11.45 -6.47
N ASN A 99 -5.06 12.37 -7.26
CA ASN A 99 -5.71 12.88 -8.46
C ASN A 99 -5.66 11.85 -9.59
N THR A 100 -4.48 11.24 -9.77
CA THR A 100 -4.23 10.28 -10.84
C THR A 100 -3.79 8.92 -10.30
N PHE A 101 -3.81 7.89 -11.16
CA PHE A 101 -3.26 6.58 -10.80
C PHE A 101 -1.73 6.62 -10.68
N GLU A 102 -1.05 7.48 -11.44
CA GLU A 102 0.39 7.68 -11.29
C GLU A 102 0.75 8.23 -9.91
N ASP A 103 0.03 9.24 -9.40
CA ASP A 103 0.27 9.78 -8.05
C ASP A 103 0.16 8.68 -6.98
N PHE A 104 -0.85 7.82 -7.12
CA PHE A 104 -1.07 6.68 -6.23
C PHE A 104 0.09 5.67 -6.29
N LEU A 105 0.56 5.33 -7.49
CA LEU A 105 1.69 4.42 -7.69
C LEU A 105 2.98 4.99 -7.11
N ARG A 106 3.31 6.23 -7.46
CA ARG A 106 4.56 6.88 -7.03
C ARG A 106 4.65 7.02 -5.53
N ASP A 107 3.57 7.42 -4.86
CA ASP A 107 3.58 7.55 -3.40
C ASP A 107 3.84 6.19 -2.72
N GLY A 108 3.17 5.13 -3.16
CA GLY A 108 3.39 3.78 -2.64
C GLY A 108 4.81 3.25 -2.88
N MET A 109 5.36 3.45 -4.07
CA MET A 109 6.72 3.01 -4.42
C MET A 109 7.77 3.76 -3.60
N ARG A 110 7.70 5.09 -3.58
CA ARG A 110 8.66 5.94 -2.86
C ARG A 110 8.65 5.67 -1.35
N LEU A 111 7.46 5.52 -0.75
CA LEU A 111 7.34 5.26 0.69
C LEU A 111 7.81 3.85 1.08
N SER A 112 7.61 2.83 0.25
CA SER A 112 8.10 1.47 0.53
C SER A 112 9.63 1.36 0.44
N VAL A 113 10.27 2.12 -0.46
CA VAL A 113 11.74 2.30 -0.46
C VAL A 113 12.19 2.95 0.85
N GLY A 114 11.53 4.04 1.25
CA GLY A 114 11.80 4.72 2.53
C GLY A 114 11.71 3.78 3.73
N MET A 115 10.73 2.88 3.77
CA MET A 115 10.61 1.88 4.84
C MET A 115 11.76 0.86 4.84
N THR A 116 12.25 0.46 3.66
CA THR A 116 13.41 -0.44 3.57
C THR A 116 14.64 0.21 4.18
N MET A 117 14.93 1.45 3.77
CA MET A 117 16.09 2.19 4.27
C MET A 117 15.96 2.47 5.76
N LYS A 118 14.78 2.91 6.21
CA LYS A 118 14.50 3.16 7.62
C LYS A 118 14.73 1.91 8.48
N ASN A 119 14.17 0.78 8.09
CA ASN A 119 14.30 -0.46 8.86
C ASN A 119 15.74 -0.96 8.88
N ALA A 120 16.46 -0.88 7.75
CA ALA A 120 17.87 -1.26 7.69
C ALA A 120 18.77 -0.36 8.56
N LEU A 121 18.62 0.96 8.46
CA LEU A 121 19.41 1.93 9.23
C LEU A 121 19.12 1.86 10.73
N ALA A 122 17.88 1.55 11.11
CA ALA A 122 17.48 1.31 12.50
C ALA A 122 17.89 -0.08 13.03
N GLY A 123 18.59 -0.90 12.24
CA GLY A 123 19.03 -2.24 12.65
C GLY A 123 17.90 -3.26 12.80
N LEU A 124 16.72 -2.98 12.26
CA LEU A 124 15.54 -3.85 12.40
C LEU A 124 15.58 -5.02 11.40
N TRP A 125 14.98 -6.14 11.79
CA TRP A 125 14.78 -7.33 10.95
C TRP A 125 13.44 -7.29 10.23
N TRP A 126 13.21 -6.18 9.53
CA TRP A 126 12.06 -5.98 8.66
C TRP A 126 12.55 -5.60 7.27
N GLY A 127 11.84 -6.09 6.26
CA GLY A 127 11.88 -5.54 4.92
C GLY A 127 11.18 -4.17 4.86
N GLY A 128 10.96 -3.65 3.66
CA GLY A 128 10.20 -2.40 3.48
C GLY A 128 8.99 -2.58 2.60
N GLY A 129 7.83 -2.20 3.14
CA GLY A 129 6.59 -2.18 2.40
C GLY A 129 5.78 -0.91 2.67
N LYS A 130 4.71 -0.71 1.93
CA LYS A 130 3.75 0.36 2.20
C LYS A 130 2.35 0.01 1.73
N GLY A 131 1.35 0.30 2.56
CA GLY A 131 -0.05 0.28 2.17
C GLY A 131 -0.50 1.68 1.80
N VAL A 132 -1.25 1.82 0.71
CA VAL A 132 -1.92 3.08 0.35
C VAL A 132 -3.35 2.77 -0.08
N MET A 133 -4.29 3.61 0.33
CA MET A 133 -5.70 3.53 -0.04
C MET A 133 -6.13 4.89 -0.56
N ALA A 134 -6.78 4.89 -1.72
CA ALA A 134 -7.26 6.10 -2.34
C ALA A 134 -8.66 6.46 -1.84
N HIS A 135 -8.76 7.60 -1.20
CA HIS A 135 -10.03 8.14 -0.75
C HIS A 135 -10.96 8.44 -1.93
N ASN A 136 -12.14 7.82 -1.92
CA ASN A 136 -13.23 8.17 -2.81
C ASN A 136 -13.98 9.40 -2.24
N GLN A 137 -13.96 10.52 -2.95
CA GLN A 137 -14.61 11.76 -2.49
C GLN A 137 -16.15 11.67 -2.45
N MET A 138 -16.75 10.65 -3.08
CA MET A 138 -18.19 10.43 -3.11
C MET A 138 -18.74 9.74 -1.86
N ILE A 139 -17.87 9.31 -0.93
CA ILE A 139 -18.27 8.65 0.31
C ILE A 139 -17.81 9.46 1.52
N GLU A 140 -18.57 9.39 2.61
CA GLU A 140 -18.22 10.04 3.86
C GLU A 140 -17.00 9.36 4.51
N LYS A 141 -15.82 10.00 4.37
CA LYS A 141 -14.50 9.46 4.79
C LYS A 141 -14.47 8.98 6.25
N ASN A 142 -15.18 9.69 7.12
CA ASN A 142 -15.13 9.52 8.57
C ASN A 142 -16.29 8.67 9.11
N ASN A 143 -17.19 8.21 8.25
CA ASN A 143 -18.30 7.37 8.66
C ASN A 143 -17.78 6.04 9.25
N PRO A 144 -18.03 5.72 10.53
CA PRO A 144 -17.46 4.55 11.18
C PRO A 144 -17.83 3.21 10.52
N ILE A 145 -19.01 3.11 9.92
CA ILE A 145 -19.49 1.88 9.26
C ILE A 145 -18.72 1.67 7.96
N ILE A 146 -18.56 2.74 7.16
CA ILE A 146 -17.80 2.71 5.92
C ILE A 146 -16.34 2.36 6.21
N ARG A 147 -15.72 3.06 7.16
CA ARG A 147 -14.34 2.79 7.60
C ARG A 147 -14.18 1.33 8.03
N ALA A 148 -15.04 0.85 8.92
CA ALA A 148 -14.98 -0.55 9.38
C ALA A 148 -15.04 -1.55 8.22
N SER A 149 -15.88 -1.30 7.22
CA SER A 149 -15.98 -2.15 6.03
C SER A 149 -14.69 -2.14 5.21
N ILE A 150 -14.13 -0.95 4.89
CA ILE A 150 -12.98 -0.84 3.98
C ILE A 150 -11.69 -1.37 4.60
N TYR A 151 -11.49 -1.18 5.92
CA TYR A 151 -10.31 -1.65 6.64
C TYR A 151 -10.36 -3.14 6.95
N GLN A 152 -11.55 -3.70 7.23
CA GLN A 152 -11.69 -5.16 7.28
C GLN A 152 -11.40 -5.78 5.91
N GLU A 153 -11.90 -5.18 4.82
CA GLU A 153 -11.61 -5.67 3.47
C GLU A 153 -10.11 -5.56 3.11
N PHE A 154 -9.42 -4.53 3.62
CA PHE A 154 -7.97 -4.42 3.52
C PHE A 154 -7.25 -5.51 4.31
N GLY A 155 -7.75 -5.87 5.51
CA GLY A 155 -7.24 -7.03 6.26
C GLY A 155 -7.42 -8.36 5.51
N GLU A 156 -8.56 -8.57 4.84
CA GLU A 156 -8.77 -9.72 3.94
C GLU A 156 -7.76 -9.69 2.77
N PHE A 157 -7.45 -8.50 2.25
CA PHE A 157 -6.47 -8.33 1.19
C PHE A 157 -5.06 -8.70 1.65
N ILE A 158 -4.61 -8.18 2.80
CA ILE A 158 -3.31 -8.54 3.39
C ILE A 158 -3.20 -10.05 3.62
N SER A 159 -4.22 -10.66 4.24
CA SER A 159 -4.23 -12.12 4.48
C SER A 159 -4.08 -12.92 3.18
N SER A 160 -4.65 -12.44 2.06
CA SER A 160 -4.50 -13.10 0.76
C SER A 160 -3.09 -13.05 0.19
N LEU A 161 -2.24 -12.13 0.67
CA LEU A 161 -0.83 -12.02 0.32
C LEU A 161 0.08 -12.88 1.23
N ARG A 162 -0.49 -13.74 2.09
CA ARG A 162 0.23 -14.79 2.84
C ARG A 162 1.44 -14.28 3.64
N GLY A 163 1.35 -13.08 4.20
CA GLY A 163 2.38 -12.51 5.06
C GLY A 163 3.52 -11.81 4.33
N CYS A 164 3.39 -11.51 3.04
CA CYS A 164 4.38 -10.66 2.35
C CYS A 164 4.44 -9.22 2.88
N TYR A 165 3.40 -8.77 3.60
CA TYR A 165 3.31 -7.41 4.13
C TYR A 165 2.66 -7.37 5.52
N VAL A 166 3.22 -6.54 6.41
CA VAL A 166 2.71 -6.23 7.76
C VAL A 166 2.33 -4.75 7.83
N ALA A 167 1.07 -4.48 8.12
CA ALA A 167 0.51 -3.12 8.18
C ALA A 167 0.84 -2.40 9.51
N ALA A 168 0.88 -1.08 9.47
CA ALA A 168 0.96 -0.18 10.63
C ALA A 168 0.14 1.10 10.37
N GLU A 169 0.10 2.03 11.32
CA GLU A 169 -0.51 3.36 11.11
C GLU A 169 0.32 4.22 10.15
N ASP A 170 -0.35 5.04 9.34
CA ASP A 170 0.19 6.20 8.63
C ASP A 170 -0.87 7.31 8.52
N VAL A 171 -0.61 8.34 7.71
CA VAL A 171 -1.48 9.49 7.47
C VAL A 171 -2.88 9.03 7.06
N GLY A 172 -3.89 9.53 7.77
CA GLY A 172 -5.31 9.25 7.51
C GLY A 172 -5.84 7.95 8.14
N THR A 173 -5.01 7.25 8.92
CA THR A 173 -5.36 6.07 9.69
C THR A 173 -5.03 6.24 11.17
N ASP A 174 -5.68 5.46 12.02
CA ASP A 174 -5.41 5.40 13.46
C ASP A 174 -5.45 3.97 14.02
N VAL A 175 -5.18 3.83 15.33
CA VAL A 175 -5.28 2.58 16.09
C VAL A 175 -6.65 1.89 15.95
N THR A 176 -7.74 2.65 15.80
CA THR A 176 -9.08 2.10 15.61
C THR A 176 -9.18 1.43 14.25
N ASP A 177 -8.63 2.03 13.20
CA ASP A 177 -8.57 1.43 11.87
C ASP A 177 -7.68 0.18 11.84
N MET A 178 -6.54 0.20 12.52
CA MET A 178 -5.67 -0.98 12.67
C MET A 178 -6.42 -2.13 13.38
N THR A 179 -7.25 -1.80 14.36
CA THR A 179 -8.13 -2.78 15.01
C THR A 179 -9.10 -3.42 13.99
N LYS A 180 -9.62 -2.65 13.02
CA LYS A 180 -10.49 -3.20 11.96
C LYS A 180 -9.73 -4.10 10.98
N ILE A 181 -8.49 -3.75 10.64
CA ILE A 181 -7.59 -4.65 9.87
C ILE A 181 -7.34 -5.95 10.66
N PHE A 182 -7.05 -5.84 11.95
CA PHE A 182 -6.73 -6.96 12.84
C PHE A 182 -7.87 -7.98 12.99
N ILE A 183 -9.12 -7.58 12.78
CA ILE A 183 -10.26 -8.53 12.75
C ILE A 183 -10.06 -9.61 11.67
N ARG A 184 -9.38 -9.28 10.56
CA ARG A 184 -9.25 -10.15 9.38
C ARG A 184 -7.83 -10.67 9.14
N THR A 185 -6.83 -10.17 9.86
CA THR A 185 -5.43 -10.60 9.72
C THR A 185 -4.62 -10.43 11.00
N ARG A 186 -3.52 -11.17 11.12
CA ARG A 186 -2.49 -10.97 12.16
C ARG A 186 -1.28 -10.19 11.65
N PHE A 187 -1.21 -9.92 10.35
CA PHE A 187 -0.12 -9.14 9.75
C PHE A 187 -0.37 -7.63 9.88
N THR A 188 -0.51 -7.16 11.12
CA THR A 188 -0.65 -5.74 11.45
C THR A 188 -0.06 -5.45 12.83
N THR A 189 0.55 -4.28 12.97
CA THR A 189 0.97 -3.69 14.24
C THR A 189 0.03 -2.53 14.60
N CYS A 190 0.41 -1.73 15.59
CA CYS A 190 -0.32 -0.51 15.96
C CYS A 190 -1.79 -0.76 16.40
N ILE A 191 -2.07 -1.96 16.92
CA ILE A 191 -3.33 -2.29 17.57
C ILE A 191 -3.30 -1.87 19.06
N PRO A 192 -4.45 -1.74 19.72
CA PRO A 192 -4.51 -1.38 21.14
C PRO A 192 -3.72 -2.33 22.05
N PRO A 193 -3.15 -1.83 23.16
CA PRO A 193 -2.42 -2.67 24.14
C PRO A 193 -3.23 -3.82 24.71
N HIS A 194 -4.53 -3.64 24.96
CA HIS A 194 -5.41 -4.71 25.45
C HIS A 194 -5.66 -5.83 24.42
N LEU A 195 -5.30 -5.61 23.15
CA LEU A 195 -5.28 -6.64 22.10
C LEU A 195 -3.87 -7.17 21.80
N GLY A 196 -2.86 -6.76 22.59
CA GLY A 196 -1.47 -7.20 22.46
C GLY A 196 -0.59 -6.33 21.57
N GLY A 197 -1.01 -5.11 21.20
CA GLY A 197 -0.21 -4.20 20.38
C GLY A 197 0.49 -3.08 21.14
N SER A 198 1.24 -2.25 20.42
CA SER A 198 1.96 -1.09 20.97
C SER A 198 1.10 0.18 21.04
N GLY A 199 -0.08 0.20 20.42
CA GLY A 199 -0.85 1.42 20.19
C GLY A 199 -0.13 2.42 19.28
N ASN A 200 -0.46 3.69 19.47
CA ASN A 200 -0.03 4.82 18.63
C ASN A 200 1.50 5.03 18.69
N SER A 201 2.14 5.03 17.51
CA SER A 201 3.59 5.17 17.36
C SER A 201 4.10 6.62 17.27
N ALA A 202 3.24 7.63 17.38
CA ALA A 202 3.61 9.04 17.29
C ALA A 202 4.56 9.48 18.42
N ILE A 203 4.32 9.04 19.65
CA ILE A 203 5.15 9.40 20.82
C ILE A 203 6.61 8.92 20.66
N PRO A 204 6.90 7.63 20.41
CA PRO A 204 8.28 7.19 20.19
C PRO A 204 8.91 7.82 18.95
N THR A 205 8.11 8.12 17.91
CA THR A 205 8.60 8.84 16.73
C THR A 205 9.05 10.27 17.09
N ALA A 206 8.24 11.02 17.84
CA ALA A 206 8.57 12.37 18.26
C ALA A 206 9.84 12.43 19.11
N ARG A 207 10.01 11.46 20.02
CA ARG A 207 11.26 11.30 20.77
C ARG A 207 12.46 11.09 19.84
N GLY A 208 12.37 10.13 18.92
CA GLY A 208 13.45 9.88 17.96
C GLY A 208 13.80 11.08 17.07
N VAL A 209 12.83 11.93 16.72
CA VAL A 209 13.10 13.19 16.01
C VAL A 209 13.89 14.17 16.87
N ILE A 210 13.56 14.31 18.16
CA ILE A 210 14.31 15.18 19.09
C ILE A 210 15.75 14.68 19.21
N GLU A 211 15.96 13.40 19.50
CA GLU A 211 17.30 12.81 19.62
C GLU A 211 18.13 13.01 18.33
N GLY A 212 17.49 12.91 17.16
CA GLY A 212 18.15 13.16 15.87
C GLY A 212 18.50 14.62 15.60
N MET A 213 17.84 15.58 16.26
CA MET A 213 18.21 17.01 16.19
C MET A 213 19.34 17.36 17.18
N GLU A 214 19.48 16.58 18.25
CA GLU A 214 20.48 16.82 19.31
C GLU A 214 21.84 16.14 19.05
N ALA A 215 21.89 15.14 18.16
CA ALA A 215 23.09 14.39 17.78
C ALA A 215 24.05 15.18 16.87
#